data_AF-A0A7X5JM14-F1
#
_entry.id   AF-A0A7X5JM14-F1
#
_cell.length_a   1.000
_cell.length_b   1.000
_cell.length_c   1.000
_cell.angle_alpha   90.00
_cell.angle_beta   90.00
_cell.angle_gamma   90.00
#
_symmetry.space_group_name_H-M   'P 1'
#
loop_
_entity.id
_entity.type
_entity.pdbx_description
1 polymer ?
#
loop_
_entity_poly.entity_id
_entity_poly.type
_entity_poly.pdbx_seq_one_letter_code
_entity_poly.pdbx_strand_id
1 'polypeptide(L)'
;MSILIQIELLMTVALFLYGIAYVMAKNKNKWHKAVAIVGFLMDAYGTLLMFQIKKGGWMTGVLVSDIHTILSLVALILFFVQLTLGLTRKIKWHRRFALWVFFPVWALAFLSGAFLAH
;
A
#
# COMPACT_ATOMS: atom_id res chain seq x y z
N MET A 1 -14.35 -13.18 -11.32
CA MET A 1 -13.17 -12.29 -11.32
C MET A 1 -11.99 -13.07 -10.75
N SER A 2 -10.86 -13.17 -11.46
CA SER A 2 -9.68 -13.89 -10.94
C SER A 2 -9.14 -13.19 -9.69
N ILE A 3 -8.45 -13.95 -8.82
CA ILE A 3 -7.86 -13.38 -7.59
C ILE A 3 -6.80 -12.32 -7.96
N LEU A 4 -6.07 -12.50 -9.06
CA LEU A 4 -5.10 -11.52 -9.57
C LEU A 4 -5.78 -10.18 -9.93
N ILE A 5 -6.91 -10.21 -10.65
CA ILE A 5 -7.67 -9.00 -10.97
C ILE A 5 -8.21 -8.33 -9.70
N GLN A 6 -8.63 -9.11 -8.69
CA GLN A 6 -9.05 -8.55 -7.39
C GLN A 6 -7.91 -7.79 -6.72
N ILE A 7 -6.70 -8.37 -6.71
CA ILE A 7 -5.51 -7.77 -6.08
C ILE A 7 -5.13 -6.47 -6.80
N GLU A 8 -5.10 -6.48 -8.13
CA GLU A 8 -4.81 -5.29 -8.94
C GLU A 8 -5.82 -4.17 -8.68
N LEU A 9 -7.11 -4.49 -8.63
CA LEU A 9 -8.17 -3.51 -8.32
C LEU A 9 -8.02 -2.95 -6.91
N LEU A 10 -7.79 -3.79 -5.90
CA LEU A 10 -7.60 -3.36 -4.52
C LEU A 10 -6.38 -2.45 -4.37
N MET A 11 -5.27 -2.80 -5.02
CA MET A 11 -4.04 -2.02 -5.04
C MET A 11 -4.23 -0.67 -5.74
N THR A 12 -4.96 -0.66 -6.85
CA THR A 12 -5.30 0.57 -7.59
C THR A 12 -6.22 1.48 -6.77
N VAL A 13 -7.24 0.92 -6.12
CA VAL A 13 -8.11 1.70 -5.22
C VAL A 13 -7.30 2.26 -4.04
N ALA A 14 -6.41 1.46 -3.45
CA ALA A 14 -5.52 1.92 -2.39
C ALA A 14 -4.62 3.08 -2.86
N LEU A 15 -4.07 3.03 -4.09
CA LEU A 15 -3.30 4.13 -4.69
C LEU A 15 -4.08 5.45 -4.67
N PHE A 16 -5.29 5.42 -5.22
CA PHE A 16 -6.14 6.59 -5.30
C PHE A 16 -6.47 7.13 -3.91
N LEU A 17 -6.80 6.25 -2.96
CA LEU A 17 -7.11 6.65 -1.58
C LEU A 17 -5.90 7.28 -0.88
N TYR A 18 -4.68 6.73 -1.02
CA TYR A 18 -3.49 7.34 -0.44
C TYR A 18 -3.15 8.69 -1.09
N GLY A 19 -3.30 8.81 -2.41
CA GLY A 19 -3.13 10.09 -3.12
C GLY A 19 -4.11 11.15 -2.63
N ILE A 20 -5.40 10.80 -2.55
CA ILE A 20 -6.46 11.67 -2.02
C ILE A 20 -6.16 12.04 -0.57
N ALA A 21 -5.81 11.07 0.29
CA ALA A 21 -5.47 11.31 1.69
C ALA A 21 -4.29 12.29 1.84
N TYR A 22 -3.28 12.19 0.97
CA TYR A 22 -2.14 13.11 0.97
C TYR A 22 -2.53 14.54 0.59
N VAL A 23 -3.34 14.72 -0.46
CA VAL A 23 -3.86 16.05 -0.83
C VAL A 23 -4.73 16.63 0.30
N MET A 24 -5.60 15.81 0.90
CA MET A 24 -6.42 16.20 2.05
C MET A 24 -5.56 16.61 3.27
N ALA A 25 -4.45 15.92 3.50
CA ALA A 25 -3.51 16.25 4.57
C ALA A 25 -2.78 17.59 4.33
N LYS A 26 -2.51 17.97 3.06
CA LYS A 26 -2.00 19.31 2.72
C LYS A 26 -3.00 20.40 3.12
N ASN A 27 -4.29 20.16 2.89
CA ASN A 27 -5.39 21.07 3.20
C ASN A 27 -5.89 20.97 4.66
N LYS A 28 -5.14 20.29 5.55
CA LYS A 28 -5.50 20.08 6.97
C LYS A 28 -6.89 19.45 7.17
N ASN A 29 -7.42 18.75 6.18
CA ASN A 29 -8.76 18.16 6.24
C ASN A 29 -8.75 16.98 7.23
N LYS A 30 -9.63 17.01 8.25
CA LYS A 30 -9.73 15.98 9.30
C LYS A 30 -10.00 14.57 8.76
N TRP A 31 -10.63 14.46 7.58
CA TRP A 31 -10.98 13.20 6.95
C TRP A 31 -9.78 12.46 6.33
N HIS A 32 -8.62 13.09 6.18
CA HIS A 32 -7.44 12.43 5.57
C HIS A 32 -7.07 11.11 6.28
N LYS A 33 -7.24 11.05 7.60
CA LYS A 33 -6.95 9.85 8.40
C LYS A 33 -7.87 8.70 8.02
N ALA A 34 -9.17 8.96 7.91
CA ALA A 34 -10.15 7.95 7.56
C ALA A 34 -9.87 7.40 6.15
N VAL A 35 -9.62 8.29 5.18
CA VAL A 35 -9.28 7.89 3.81
C VAL A 35 -7.98 7.07 3.76
N ALA A 36 -6.94 7.48 4.50
CA ALA A 36 -5.69 6.73 4.60
C ALA A 36 -5.88 5.34 5.22
N ILE A 37 -6.73 5.22 6.25
CA ILE A 37 -7.04 3.93 6.88
C ILE A 37 -7.80 3.02 5.91
N VAL A 38 -8.78 3.54 5.17
CA VAL A 38 -9.50 2.76 4.16
C VAL A 38 -8.54 2.28 3.07
N GLY A 39 -7.63 3.15 2.59
CA GLY A 39 -6.58 2.77 1.64
C GLY A 39 -5.70 1.63 2.18
N PHE A 40 -5.30 1.73 3.45
CA PHE A 40 -4.55 0.69 4.13
C PHE A 40 -5.30 -0.64 4.26
N LEU A 41 -6.59 -0.62 4.55
CA LEU A 41 -7.38 -1.85 4.62
C LEU A 41 -7.48 -2.55 3.26
N MET A 42 -7.60 -1.79 2.17
CA MET A 42 -7.61 -2.34 0.81
C MET A 42 -6.24 -2.95 0.44
N ASP A 43 -5.16 -2.24 0.78
CA ASP A 43 -3.77 -2.67 0.58
C ASP A 43 -3.45 -3.96 1.37
N ALA A 44 -3.83 -4.00 2.65
CA ALA A 44 -3.66 -5.16 3.52
C ALA A 44 -4.48 -6.36 3.02
N TYR A 45 -5.70 -6.14 2.55
CA TYR A 45 -6.53 -7.21 1.99
C TYR A 45 -5.98 -7.75 0.67
N GLY A 46 -5.50 -6.89 -0.23
CA GLY A 46 -4.79 -7.32 -1.44
C GLY A 46 -3.56 -8.16 -1.11
N THR A 47 -2.77 -7.73 -0.12
CA THR A 47 -1.61 -8.49 0.37
C THR A 47 -2.01 -9.86 0.93
N LEU A 48 -3.13 -9.95 1.67
CA LEU A 48 -3.66 -11.23 2.18
C LEU A 48 -4.00 -12.21 1.04
N LEU A 49 -4.66 -11.72 -0.01
CA LEU A 49 -5.02 -12.54 -1.17
C LEU A 49 -3.77 -13.08 -1.89
N MET A 50 -2.69 -12.29 -2.00
CA MET A 50 -1.40 -12.78 -2.52
C MET A 50 -0.84 -13.95 -1.71
N PHE A 51 -0.91 -13.89 -0.38
CA PHE A 51 -0.48 -15.00 0.48
C PHE A 51 -1.30 -16.28 0.26
N GLN A 52 -2.59 -16.14 -0.05
CA GLN A 52 -3.46 -17.29 -0.35
C GLN A 52 -3.07 -17.94 -1.68
N ILE A 53 -2.73 -17.15 -2.70
CA ILE A 53 -2.20 -17.67 -3.99
C ILE A 53 -0.90 -18.45 -3.75
N LYS A 54 0.03 -17.90 -2.95
CA LYS A 54 1.32 -18.55 -2.65
C LYS A 54 1.15 -19.91 -1.95
N LYS A 55 0.16 -20.04 -1.06
CA LYS A 55 -0.18 -21.34 -0.41
C LYS A 55 -0.80 -22.36 -1.36
N GLY A 56 -1.44 -21.92 -2.45
CA GLY A 56 -2.09 -22.77 -3.43
C GLY A 56 -1.18 -23.38 -4.50
N GLY A 57 0.13 -23.04 -4.52
CA GLY A 57 1.11 -23.66 -5.42
C GLY A 57 1.08 -23.18 -6.88
N TRP A 58 0.40 -22.08 -7.20
CA TRP A 58 0.37 -21.53 -8.56
C TRP A 58 1.69 -20.82 -8.87
N MET A 59 2.64 -21.56 -9.46
CA MET A 59 4.00 -21.14 -9.81
C MET A 59 4.09 -20.56 -11.22
N THR A 60 3.73 -19.29 -11.40
CA THR A 60 4.24 -18.49 -12.51
C THR A 60 4.78 -17.18 -11.93
N GLY A 61 6.10 -17.01 -11.94
CA GLY A 61 6.76 -15.78 -11.46
C GLY A 61 7.11 -15.71 -9.97
N VAL A 62 7.49 -16.83 -9.34
CA VAL A 62 7.81 -16.95 -7.89
C VAL A 62 8.69 -15.81 -7.37
N LEU A 63 9.74 -15.44 -8.11
CA LEU A 63 10.65 -14.35 -7.70
C LEU A 63 9.96 -12.98 -7.67
N VAL A 64 9.17 -12.65 -8.70
CA VAL A 64 8.45 -11.37 -8.78
C VAL A 64 7.34 -11.33 -7.74
N SER A 65 6.64 -12.45 -7.52
CA SER A 65 5.63 -12.59 -6.47
C SER A 65 6.22 -12.43 -5.08
N ASP A 66 7.42 -12.97 -4.83
CA ASP A 66 8.11 -12.85 -3.56
C ASP A 66 8.60 -11.42 -3.31
N ILE A 67 9.19 -10.78 -4.33
CA ILE A 67 9.61 -9.38 -4.25
C ILE A 67 8.40 -8.47 -3.98
N HIS A 68 7.31 -8.63 -4.73
CA HIS A 68 6.08 -7.86 -4.52
C HIS A 68 5.50 -8.06 -3.12
N THR A 69 5.45 -9.32 -2.65
CA THR A 69 4.95 -9.64 -1.30
C THR A 69 5.81 -8.98 -0.21
N ILE A 70 7.14 -9.02 -0.36
CA ILE A 70 8.07 -8.36 0.57
C ILE A 70 7.86 -6.85 0.55
N LEU A 71 7.82 -6.23 -0.63
CA LEU A 71 7.60 -4.79 -0.78
C LEU A 71 6.26 -4.35 -0.15
N SER A 72 5.20 -5.13 -0.35
CA SER A 72 3.88 -4.87 0.22
C SER A 72 3.90 -4.98 1.74
N LEU A 73 4.53 -6.01 2.31
CA LEU A 73 4.73 -6.12 3.76
C LEU A 73 5.52 -4.94 4.33
N VAL A 74 6.61 -4.54 3.68
CA VAL A 74 7.39 -3.38 4.10
C VAL A 74 6.53 -2.12 4.03
N ALA A 75 5.73 -1.92 2.97
CA ALA A 75 4.83 -0.78 2.86
C ALA A 75 3.79 -0.74 4.00
N LEU A 76 3.22 -1.87 4.39
CA LEU A 76 2.31 -1.96 5.54
C LEU A 76 3.01 -1.56 6.86
N ILE A 77 4.24 -2.01 7.09
CA ILE A 77 5.04 -1.62 8.27
C ILE A 77 5.31 -0.11 8.25
N LEU A 78 5.72 0.44 7.10
CA LEU A 78 5.96 1.87 6.94
C LEU A 78 4.69 2.70 7.16
N PHE A 79 3.50 2.18 6.83
CA PHE A 79 2.24 2.83 7.15
C PHE A 79 2.07 3.02 8.66
N PHE A 80 2.40 2.02 9.48
CA PHE A 80 2.34 2.15 10.95
C PHE A 80 3.34 3.20 11.47
N VAL A 81 4.53 3.29 10.89
CA VAL A 81 5.49 4.36 11.21
C VAL A 81 4.90 5.73 10.85
N GLN A 82 4.30 5.84 9.66
CA GLN A 82 3.67 7.06 9.18
C GLN A 82 2.49 7.49 10.06
N LEU A 83 1.65 6.54 10.48
CA LEU A 83 0.55 6.74 11.42
C LEU A 83 1.08 7.23 12.78
N THR A 84 2.11 6.60 13.32
CA THR A 84 2.75 6.98 14.58
C THR A 84 3.31 8.40 14.53
N LEU A 85 3.97 8.78 13.43
CA LEU A 85 4.44 10.15 13.22
C LEU A 85 3.28 11.17 13.17
N GLY A 86 2.12 10.76 12.61
CA GLY A 86 0.91 11.57 12.57
C GLY A 86 0.26 11.73 13.96
N LEU A 87 0.17 10.64 14.73
CA LEU A 87 -0.40 10.63 16.08
C LEU A 87 0.46 11.40 17.08
N THR A 88 1.80 11.28 16.99
CA THR A 88 2.76 12.03 17.80
C THR A 88 2.92 13.50 17.38
N ARG A 89 2.09 13.97 16.43
CA ARG A 89 2.08 15.36 15.91
C ARG A 89 3.44 15.84 15.39
N LYS A 90 4.33 14.94 14.99
CA LYS A 90 5.63 15.26 14.37
C LYS A 90 5.44 15.62 12.88
N ILE A 91 4.64 16.66 12.59
CA ILE A 91 4.13 16.98 11.23
C ILE A 91 5.24 17.13 10.18
N LYS A 92 6.37 17.76 10.53
CA LYS A 92 7.53 17.90 9.61
C LYS A 92 8.08 16.53 9.20
N TRP A 93 8.27 15.63 10.17
CA TRP A 93 8.75 14.27 9.93
C TRP A 93 7.70 13.41 9.23
N HIS A 94 6.43 13.50 9.62
CA HIS A 94 5.31 12.81 8.97
C HIS A 94 5.23 13.15 7.47
N ARG A 95 5.38 14.43 7.09
CA ARG A 95 5.37 14.84 5.67
C ARG A 95 6.60 14.34 4.91
N ARG A 96 7.79 14.46 5.50
CA ARG A 96 9.04 13.99 4.89
C ARG A 96 9.04 12.47 4.72
N PHE A 97 8.62 11.73 5.74
CA PHE A 97 8.55 10.27 5.71
C PHE A 97 7.54 9.78 4.68
N ALA A 98 6.35 10.40 4.60
CA ALA A 98 5.40 10.13 3.53
C ALA A 98 6.06 10.22 2.16
N LEU A 99 6.66 11.37 1.86
CA LEU A 99 7.17 11.68 0.52
C LEU A 99 8.40 10.87 0.13
N TRP A 100 9.33 10.66 1.06
CA TRP A 100 10.66 10.12 0.76
C TRP A 100 10.83 8.64 1.09
N VAL A 101 9.94 8.06 1.90
CA VAL A 101 10.07 6.66 2.34
C VAL A 101 8.81 5.87 2.01
N PHE A 102 7.66 6.29 2.54
CA PHE A 102 6.42 5.54 2.37
C PHE A 102 5.95 5.49 0.91
N PHE A 103 5.78 6.64 0.26
CA PHE A 103 5.30 6.70 -1.13
C PHE A 103 6.21 5.98 -2.11
N PRO A 104 7.56 6.13 -2.08
CA PRO A 104 8.44 5.39 -2.98
C PRO A 104 8.37 3.88 -2.79
N VAL A 105 8.43 3.39 -1.54
CA VAL A 105 8.36 1.93 -1.28
C VAL A 105 7.01 1.37 -1.69
N TRP A 106 5.94 2.09 -1.37
CA TRP A 106 4.60 1.71 -1.76
C TRP A 106 4.42 1.74 -3.29
N ALA A 107 4.97 2.72 -3.99
CA ALA A 107 4.93 2.78 -5.47
C ALA A 107 5.70 1.61 -6.10
N LEU A 108 6.83 1.20 -5.52
CA LEU A 108 7.55 -0.01 -5.96
C LEU A 108 6.73 -1.28 -5.70
N ALA A 109 6.00 -1.36 -4.58
CA ALA A 109 5.06 -2.44 -4.32
C ALA A 109 3.94 -2.48 -5.38
N PHE A 110 3.32 -1.33 -5.67
CA PHE A 110 2.28 -1.22 -6.70
C PHE A 110 2.80 -1.64 -8.09
N LEU A 111 3.93 -1.08 -8.54
CA LEU A 111 4.49 -1.38 -9.86
C LEU A 111 4.88 -2.85 -9.98
N SER A 112 5.53 -3.43 -8.96
CA SER A 112 5.86 -4.86 -8.95
C SER A 112 4.61 -5.76 -9.01
N GLY A 113 3.48 -5.29 -8.45
CA GLY A 113 2.18 -5.97 -8.56
C GLY A 113 1.57 -5.86 -9.95
N ALA A 114 1.64 -4.68 -10.57
CA ALA A 114 1.16 -4.48 -11.95
C ALA A 114 1.91 -5.38 -12.95
N PHE A 115 3.22 -5.60 -12.75
CA PHE A 115 4.00 -6.56 -13.55
C PHE A 115 3.65 -8.03 -13.33
N LEU A 116 2.92 -8.38 -12.25
CA LEU A 116 2.43 -9.76 -12.02
C LEU A 116 1.09 -10.04 -12.70
N ALA A 117 0.33 -9.01 -13.03
CA ALA A 117 -0.97 -9.12 -13.67
C ALA A 117 -0.89 -9.25 -15.21
N HIS A 118 0.28 -9.00 -15.79
CA HIS A 118 0.59 -9.06 -17.23
C HIS A 118 1.61 -10.15 -17.54
#